data_AF-A0A0S8FGD7-F1
#
_entry.id   AF-A0A0S8FGD7-F1
#
_cell.length_a   1.000
_cell.length_b   1.000
_cell.length_c   1.000
_cell.angle_alpha   90.00
_cell.angle_beta   90.00
_cell.angle_gamma   90.00
#
_symmetry.space_group_name_H-M   'P 1'
#
loop_
_entity.id
_entity.type
_entity.pdbx_description
1 polymer ?
#
loop_
_entity_poly.entity_id
_entity_poly.type
_entity_poly.pdbx_seq_one_letter_code
_entity_poly.pdbx_strand_id
1 'polypeptide(L)'
;MMRRSLWQAGPLGIAATCWLLVASAVLVQAGAFGRLIRQKDSLYHRIFVYQQGSVVTLQFGRPTSWIVQSQVDLSDMRRHMLEYSALAFGGLLYQPEPERVLVVGL
;
A
#
# COMPACT_ATOMS: atom_id res chain seq x y z
N MET A 1 -33.59 33.92 -43.45
CA MET A 1 -33.45 34.38 -42.06
C MET A 1 -34.34 33.53 -41.17
N MET A 2 -33.79 32.56 -40.44
CA MET A 2 -34.36 32.04 -39.17
C MET A 2 -33.39 31.04 -38.54
N ARG A 3 -32.95 31.39 -37.32
CA ARG A 3 -31.92 30.73 -36.52
C ARG A 3 -32.40 29.37 -36.01
N ARG A 4 -31.57 28.33 -36.17
CA ARG A 4 -31.77 27.05 -35.50
C ARG A 4 -31.36 27.19 -34.03
N SER A 5 -32.36 26.99 -33.17
CA SER A 5 -32.28 26.87 -31.72
C SER A 5 -31.37 25.71 -31.33
N LEU A 6 -30.14 26.02 -30.91
CA LEU A 6 -29.30 25.15 -30.11
C LEU A 6 -29.62 25.44 -28.64
N TRP A 7 -29.51 24.40 -27.80
CA TRP A 7 -29.56 24.44 -26.32
C TRP A 7 -30.93 24.26 -25.67
N GLN A 8 -31.53 23.09 -25.86
CA GLN A 8 -32.34 22.45 -24.80
C GLN A 8 -31.74 21.07 -24.51
N ALA A 9 -30.67 21.04 -23.70
CA ALA A 9 -30.26 19.80 -23.05
C ALA A 9 -31.28 19.53 -21.94
N GLY A 10 -32.13 18.53 -22.14
CA GLY A 10 -33.14 18.14 -21.15
C GLY A 10 -32.51 17.64 -19.84
N PRO A 11 -33.25 17.66 -18.72
CA PRO A 11 -32.76 17.27 -17.39
C PRO A 11 -32.28 15.80 -17.30
N LEU A 12 -32.66 14.97 -18.27
CA LEU A 12 -32.21 13.58 -18.41
C LEU A 12 -30.71 13.47 -18.77
N GLY A 13 -30.16 14.44 -19.49
CA GLY A 13 -28.73 14.48 -19.82
C GLY A 13 -27.86 14.79 -18.61
N ILE A 14 -28.35 15.64 -17.70
CA ILE A 14 -27.61 16.03 -16.47
C ILE A 14 -27.60 14.86 -15.47
N ALA A 15 -28.71 14.16 -15.33
CA ALA A 15 -28.82 13.00 -14.44
C ALA A 15 -27.88 11.85 -14.85
N ALA A 16 -27.78 11.56 -16.16
CA ALA A 16 -26.87 10.52 -16.66
C ALA A 16 -25.39 10.86 -16.41
N THR A 17 -25.00 12.12 -16.57
CA THR A 17 -23.63 12.58 -16.29
C THR A 17 -23.31 12.56 -14.80
N CYS A 18 -24.28 12.88 -13.93
CA CYS A 18 -24.13 12.73 -12.48
C CYS A 18 -23.93 11.28 -12.05
N TRP A 19 -24.66 10.33 -12.64
CA TRP A 19 -24.48 8.89 -12.36
C TRP A 19 -23.10 8.38 -12.80
N LEU A 20 -22.59 8.84 -13.94
CA LEU A 20 -21.25 8.51 -14.42
C LEU A 20 -20.13 9.05 -13.51
N LEU A 21 -20.32 10.23 -12.90
CA LEU A 21 -19.36 10.80 -11.94
C LEU A 21 -19.39 10.11 -10.57
N VAL A 22 -20.53 9.58 -10.14
CA VAL A 22 -20.62 8.80 -8.88
C VAL A 22 -19.98 7.42 -9.03
N ALA A 23 -20.11 6.78 -10.20
CA ALA A 23 -19.52 5.46 -10.44
C ALA A 23 -17.98 5.48 -10.48
N SER A 24 -17.35 6.57 -10.94
CA SER A 24 -15.88 6.69 -10.97
C SER A 24 -15.25 6.89 -9.58
N ALA A 25 -15.98 7.49 -8.64
CA ALA A 25 -15.49 7.74 -7.29
C ALA A 25 -15.34 6.45 -6.44
N VAL A 26 -16.07 5.37 -6.79
CA VAL A 26 -16.07 4.12 -6.01
C VAL A 26 -14.83 3.26 -6.27
N LEU A 27 -14.10 3.48 -7.36
CA LEU A 27 -12.99 2.61 -7.75
C LEU A 27 -11.63 2.94 -7.12
N VAL A 28 -11.51 4.03 -6.36
CA VAL A 28 -10.23 4.48 -5.78
C VAL A 28 -10.22 4.31 -4.26
N GLN A 29 -10.40 3.08 -3.80
CA GLN A 29 -9.91 2.65 -2.48
C GLN A 29 -9.06 1.39 -2.63
N ALA A 30 -7.96 1.50 -3.38
CA ALA A 30 -6.83 0.63 -3.13
C ALA A 30 -6.19 1.13 -1.82
N GLY A 31 -6.22 0.32 -0.76
CA GLY A 31 -5.49 0.63 0.46
C GLY A 31 -4.02 0.88 0.14
N ALA A 32 -3.35 1.74 0.93
CA ALA A 32 -1.98 2.22 0.65
C ALA A 32 -0.93 1.12 0.41
N PHE A 33 -1.21 -0.13 0.77
CA PHE A 33 -0.31 -1.28 0.66
C PHE A 33 -0.84 -2.39 -0.25
N GLY A 34 -1.93 -2.14 -0.98
CA GLY A 34 -2.56 -3.11 -1.88
C GLY A 34 -3.52 -4.08 -1.16
N ARG A 35 -3.56 -5.32 -1.64
CA ARG A 35 -4.53 -6.34 -1.23
C ARG A 35 -4.07 -7.01 0.06
N LEU A 36 -4.96 -7.14 1.05
CA LEU A 36 -4.73 -8.01 2.21
C LEU A 36 -4.70 -9.47 1.76
N ILE A 37 -3.55 -10.13 1.92
CA ILE A 37 -3.36 -11.55 1.56
C ILE A 37 -3.33 -12.46 2.77
N ARG A 38 -3.02 -11.93 3.96
CA ARG A 38 -3.10 -12.69 5.22
C ARG A 38 -3.42 -11.81 6.41
N GLN A 39 -4.24 -12.34 7.31
CA GLN A 39 -4.44 -11.80 8.65
C GLN A 39 -4.26 -12.93 9.67
N LYS A 40 -3.65 -12.61 10.81
CA LYS A 40 -3.49 -13.55 11.93
C LYS A 40 -3.44 -12.81 13.25
N ASP A 41 -4.14 -13.34 14.24
CA ASP A 41 -4.00 -12.94 15.63
C ASP A 41 -2.95 -13.83 16.33
N SER A 42 -2.01 -13.20 17.04
CA SER A 42 -1.08 -13.87 17.95
C SER A 42 -1.32 -13.41 19.38
N LEU A 43 -0.65 -14.03 20.35
CA LEU A 43 -0.72 -13.61 21.75
C LEU A 43 -0.30 -12.14 21.95
N TYR A 44 0.60 -11.64 21.11
CA TYR A 44 1.24 -10.33 21.27
C TYR A 44 0.66 -9.27 20.33
N HIS A 45 0.44 -9.63 19.07
CA HIS A 45 0.05 -8.68 18.01
C HIS A 45 -0.98 -9.29 17.05
N ARG A 46 -1.83 -8.42 16.49
CA ARG A 46 -2.54 -8.71 15.25
C ARG A 46 -1.63 -8.40 14.07
N ILE A 47 -1.52 -9.36 13.17
CA ILE A 47 -0.60 -9.38 12.04
C ILE A 47 -1.40 -9.28 10.76
N PHE A 48 -0.97 -8.38 9.87
CA PHE A 48 -1.53 -8.19 8.54
C PHE A 48 -0.41 -8.28 7.50
N VAL A 49 -0.69 -8.97 6.41
CA VAL A 49 0.21 -9.06 5.26
C VAL A 49 -0.56 -8.55 4.04
N TYR A 50 -0.06 -7.47 3.46
CA TYR A 50 -0.59 -6.87 2.24
C TYR A 50 0.36 -7.15 1.07
N GLN A 51 -0.19 -7.19 -0.14
CA GLN A 51 0.57 -7.36 -1.36
C GLN A 51 0.13 -6.35 -2.43
N GLN A 52 1.11 -5.66 -3.01
CA GLN A 52 0.96 -4.76 -4.15
C GLN A 52 2.02 -5.11 -5.20
N GLY A 53 1.61 -5.84 -6.24
CA GLY A 53 2.56 -6.36 -7.23
C GLY A 53 3.56 -7.31 -6.58
N SER A 54 4.86 -7.03 -6.76
CA SER A 54 5.94 -7.78 -6.13
C SER A 54 6.19 -7.38 -4.67
N VAL A 55 5.63 -6.28 -4.19
CA VAL A 55 5.88 -5.77 -2.84
C VAL A 55 4.93 -6.43 -1.84
N VAL A 56 5.50 -7.02 -0.80
CA VAL A 56 4.77 -7.57 0.35
C VAL A 56 5.06 -6.73 1.59
N THR A 57 4.01 -6.28 2.26
CA THR A 57 4.08 -5.42 3.45
C THR A 57 3.54 -6.15 4.67
N LEU A 58 4.35 -6.23 5.73
CA LEU A 58 3.95 -6.72 7.04
C LEU A 58 3.59 -5.53 7.95
N GLN A 59 2.42 -5.60 8.59
CA GLN A 59 2.01 -4.66 9.61
C GLN A 59 1.65 -5.38 10.90
N PHE A 60 2.08 -4.80 12.02
CA PHE A 60 1.54 -5.11 13.33
C PHE A 60 0.71 -3.91 13.78
N GLY A 61 -0.38 -4.17 14.49
CA GLY A 61 -1.14 -3.08 15.06
C GLY A 61 -2.34 -3.47 15.89
N ARG A 62 -2.79 -2.49 16.65
CA ARG A 62 -4.15 -2.38 17.20
C ARG A 62 -4.83 -1.22 16.46
N PRO A 63 -6.17 -1.07 16.49
CA PRO A 63 -6.91 -0.12 15.64
C PRO A 63 -6.41 1.33 15.64
N THR A 64 -5.69 1.76 16.68
CA THR A 64 -5.17 3.12 16.87
C THR A 64 -3.75 3.37 16.36
N SER A 65 -2.97 2.34 16.03
CA SER A 65 -1.63 2.51 15.43
C SER A 65 -1.24 1.32 14.57
N TRP A 66 -1.28 1.53 13.26
CA TRP A 66 -0.79 0.59 12.25
C TRP A 66 0.67 0.93 11.96
N ILE A 67 1.59 0.07 12.39
CA ILE A 67 3.02 0.27 12.14
C ILE A 67 3.46 -0.72 11.07
N VAL A 68 4.03 -0.21 9.98
CA VAL A 68 4.75 -1.02 9.00
C VAL A 68 5.97 -1.60 9.69
N GLN A 69 5.99 -2.92 9.81
CA GLN A 69 7.10 -3.64 10.42
C GLN A 69 8.16 -3.93 9.37
N SER A 70 7.78 -4.56 8.26
CA SER A 70 8.70 -4.88 7.17
C SER A 70 8.04 -4.75 5.80
N GLN A 71 8.87 -4.49 4.79
CA GLN A 71 8.49 -4.52 3.38
C GLN A 71 9.57 -5.24 2.60
N VAL A 72 9.16 -6.10 1.67
CA VAL A 72 10.04 -6.84 0.78
C VAL A 72 9.52 -6.78 -0.65
N ASP A 73 10.41 -6.50 -1.59
CA ASP A 73 10.15 -6.66 -3.02
C ASP A 73 10.55 -8.08 -3.43
N LEU A 74 9.57 -8.92 -3.75
CA LEU A 74 9.82 -10.31 -4.17
C LEU A 74 10.57 -10.41 -5.50
N SER A 75 10.61 -9.34 -6.30
CA SER A 75 11.38 -9.30 -7.55
C SER A 75 12.85 -8.93 -7.33
N ASP A 76 13.16 -8.25 -6.22
CA ASP A 76 14.51 -7.89 -5.81
C ASP A 76 14.63 -7.90 -4.28
N MET A 77 14.97 -9.07 -3.74
CA MET A 77 15.10 -9.27 -2.29
C MET A 77 16.29 -8.54 -1.68
N ARG A 78 17.21 -7.98 -2.48
CA ARG A 78 18.37 -7.22 -1.98
C ARG A 78 18.02 -5.75 -1.74
N ARG A 79 16.88 -5.30 -2.26
CA ARG A 79 16.42 -3.92 -2.10
C ARG A 79 15.84 -3.71 -0.70
N HIS A 80 16.49 -2.84 0.08
CA HIS A 80 15.95 -2.34 1.34
C HIS A 80 14.84 -1.33 1.09
N MET A 81 13.61 -1.65 1.53
CA MET A 81 12.44 -0.78 1.33
C MET A 81 12.17 0.17 2.50
N LEU A 82 12.77 -0.08 3.66
CA LEU A 82 12.63 0.72 4.87
C LEU A 82 14.00 1.24 5.30
N GLU A 83 14.08 2.51 5.67
CA GLU A 83 15.35 3.18 6.02
C GLU A 83 16.08 2.46 7.16
N TYR A 84 15.35 2.09 8.22
CA TYR A 84 15.94 1.37 9.36
C TYR A 84 16.58 0.04 8.91
N SER A 85 16.02 -0.62 7.89
CA SER A 85 16.53 -1.91 7.42
C SER A 85 17.87 -1.75 6.71
N ALA A 86 18.12 -0.62 6.03
CA ALA A 86 19.44 -0.30 5.48
C ALA A 86 20.42 0.06 6.60
N LEU A 87 19.98 0.86 7.57
CA LEU A 87 20.81 1.26 8.71
C LEU A 87 21.23 0.07 9.60
N ALA A 88 20.42 -0.98 9.69
CA ALA A 88 20.76 -2.20 10.41
C ALA A 88 22.06 -2.87 9.89
N PHE A 89 22.42 -2.65 8.63
CA PHE A 89 23.68 -3.13 8.04
C PHE A 89 24.86 -2.19 8.26
N GLY A 90 24.68 -1.05 8.94
CA GLY A 90 25.75 -0.07 9.17
C GLY A 90 26.98 -0.64 9.89
N GLY A 91 26.80 -1.69 10.71
CA GLY A 91 27.92 -2.40 11.34
C GLY A 91 28.89 -3.04 10.35
N LEU A 92 28.42 -3.40 9.15
CA LEU A 92 29.26 -3.97 8.09
C LEU A 92 30.25 -2.96 7.48
N LEU A 93 30.06 -1.66 7.71
CA LEU A 93 31.05 -0.65 7.31
C LEU A 93 32.35 -0.79 8.11
N TYR A 94 32.28 -1.36 9.32
CA TYR A 94 33.44 -1.58 10.19
C TYR A 94 33.99 -3.00 10.10
N GLN A 95 33.12 -3.99 9.89
CA GLN A 95 33.50 -5.38 9.61
C GLN A 95 32.76 -5.86 8.36
N PRO A 96 33.34 -5.73 7.16
CA PRO A 96 32.67 -6.07 5.90
C PRO A 96 32.34 -7.56 5.76
N GLU A 97 33.16 -8.42 6.35
CA GLU A 97 33.04 -9.88 6.27
C GLU A 97 33.03 -10.48 7.69
N PRO A 98 31.93 -10.33 8.45
CA PRO A 98 31.83 -10.92 9.77
C PRO A 98 31.69 -12.44 9.64
N GLU A 99 32.50 -13.21 10.37
CA GLU A 99 32.37 -14.68 10.38
C GLU A 99 31.05 -15.14 11.02
N ARG A 100 30.47 -14.32 11.91
CA ARG A 100 29.27 -14.64 12.69
C ARG A 100 28.43 -13.39 12.92
N VAL A 101 27.11 -13.53 12.83
CA VAL A 101 26.13 -12.47 13.09
C VAL A 101 25.06 -13.01 14.03
N LEU A 102 24.74 -12.24 15.08
CA LEU A 102 23.61 -12.49 15.97
C LEU A 102 22.53 -11.44 15.69
N VAL A 103 21.29 -11.91 15.46
CA VAL A 103 20.12 -11.06 15.27
C VAL A 103 19.15 -11.34 16.43
N VAL A 104 18.81 -10.32 17.22
CA VAL A 104 17.90 -10.43 18.35
C VAL A 104 16.62 -9.66 18.05
N GLY A 105 15.57 -10.40 17.68
CA GLY A 105 14.34 -9.82 17.15
C GLY A 105 14.48 -9.33 15.71
N LEU A 106 13.38 -9.38 14.95
CA LEU A 106 13.23 -8.79 13.62
C LEU A 106 11.74 -8.69 13.26
#